data_AF-A0A958FWY2-F1
#
_entry.id   AF-A0A958FWY2-F1
#
_cell.length_a   1.000
_cell.length_b   1.000
_cell.length_c   1.000
_cell.angle_alpha   90.00
_cell.angle_beta   90.00
_cell.angle_gamma   90.00
#
_symmetry.space_group_name_H-M   'P 1'
#
loop_
_entity.id
_entity.type
_entity.pdbx_description
1 polymer ?
#
loop_
_entity_poly.entity_id
_entity_poly.type
_entity_poly.pdbx_seq_one_letter_code
_entity_poly.pdbx_strand_id
1 'polypeptide(L)'
;MSEALEITKTKVGDYLFIFLSGMITEDSQLEQIDTDGESTAIIDLSKITRINSYGIRQWINNLKRLNEKTSQIVFTRCPPAIVEQFNMISNFGAGGFVYSFFLPFYSEKLEKDALVILEINDDVRQMNHEDIIEKSLQSLTDADDYVFNDIEDEYFSFLQFQKDSSIDADLINAIKQNCK
;
A
#
# COMPACT_ATOMS: atom_id res chain seq x y z
N MET A 1 -19.81 14.89 0.19
CA MET A 1 -20.08 14.00 -0.95
C MET A 1 -19.07 12.86 -0.86
N SER A 2 -19.51 11.62 -1.01
CA SER A 2 -18.63 10.44 -1.04
C SER A 2 -17.78 10.51 -2.32
N GLU A 3 -16.45 10.52 -2.21
CA GLU A 3 -15.58 10.43 -3.39
C GLU A 3 -15.67 9.03 -3.99
N ALA A 4 -16.21 8.93 -5.22
CA ALA A 4 -16.28 7.69 -5.98
C ALA A 4 -14.87 7.20 -6.33
N LEU A 5 -14.70 5.88 -6.48
CA LEU A 5 -13.42 5.30 -6.87
C LEU A 5 -13.08 5.66 -8.32
N GLU A 6 -11.94 6.31 -8.51
CA GLU A 6 -11.31 6.51 -9.80
C GLU A 6 -10.14 5.52 -9.97
N ILE A 7 -10.05 4.91 -11.15
CA ILE A 7 -8.99 3.96 -11.50
C ILE A 7 -8.34 4.44 -12.79
N THR A 8 -7.02 4.64 -12.76
CA THR A 8 -6.24 4.97 -13.96
C THR A 8 -5.15 3.94 -14.16
N LYS A 9 -4.81 3.65 -15.42
CA LYS A 9 -3.82 2.62 -15.77
C LYS A 9 -2.77 3.16 -16.72
N THR A 10 -1.52 2.81 -16.49
CA THR A 10 -0.39 3.14 -17.37
C THR A 10 0.46 1.91 -17.59
N LYS A 11 0.82 1.64 -18.85
CA LYS A 11 1.65 0.50 -19.24
C LYS A 11 3.08 0.97 -19.50
N VAL A 12 4.05 0.30 -18.93
CA VAL A 12 5.47 0.57 -19.12
C VAL A 12 6.21 -0.75 -19.29
N GLY A 13 6.47 -1.14 -20.54
CA GLY A 13 7.07 -2.44 -20.83
C GLY A 13 6.15 -3.58 -20.38
N ASP A 14 6.65 -4.44 -19.49
CA ASP A 14 5.92 -5.58 -18.92
C ASP A 14 5.24 -5.24 -17.56
N TYR A 15 5.22 -3.95 -17.22
CA TYR A 15 4.65 -3.44 -15.98
C TYR A 15 3.32 -2.71 -16.26
N LEU A 16 2.29 -3.06 -15.50
CA LEU A 16 1.03 -2.35 -15.45
C LEU A 16 0.92 -1.57 -14.15
N PHE A 17 0.94 -0.24 -14.23
CA PHE A 17 0.66 0.64 -13.11
C PHE A 17 -0.84 0.93 -13.03
N ILE A 18 -1.43 0.68 -11.87
CA ILE A 18 -2.85 0.91 -11.58
C ILE A 18 -2.92 1.87 -10.40
N PHE A 19 -3.45 3.08 -10.63
CA PHE A 19 -3.59 4.09 -9.58
C PHE A 19 -5.05 4.21 -9.16
N LEU A 20 -5.30 4.06 -7.87
CA LEU A 20 -6.64 4.17 -7.30
C LEU A 20 -6.76 5.42 -6.44
N SER A 21 -7.87 6.13 -6.57
CA SER A 21 -8.18 7.34 -5.81
C SER A 21 -9.64 7.35 -5.37
N GLY A 22 -9.91 7.70 -4.12
CA GLY A 22 -11.25 7.76 -3.54
C GLY A 22 -11.55 6.57 -2.61
N MET A 23 -12.81 6.16 -2.54
CA MET A 23 -13.26 5.09 -1.64
C MET A 23 -13.60 3.80 -2.37
N ILE A 24 -13.18 2.67 -1.82
CA ILE A 24 -13.54 1.34 -2.32
C ILE A 24 -14.83 0.89 -1.62
N THR A 25 -15.92 0.85 -2.38
CA THR A 25 -17.29 0.52 -1.93
C THR A 25 -17.93 -0.52 -2.84
N GLU A 26 -19.19 -0.86 -2.58
CA GLU A 26 -20.03 -1.71 -3.42
C GLU A 26 -20.25 -1.17 -4.85
N ASP A 27 -20.18 0.15 -5.03
CA ASP A 27 -20.40 0.82 -6.32
C ASP A 27 -19.11 1.00 -7.12
N SER A 28 -17.97 0.60 -6.56
CA SER A 28 -16.67 0.68 -7.21
C SER A 28 -16.57 -0.29 -8.37
N GLN A 29 -16.21 0.22 -9.55
CA GLN A 29 -16.01 -0.56 -10.78
C GLN A 29 -14.65 -1.26 -10.78
N LEU A 30 -14.41 -2.12 -9.79
CA LEU A 30 -13.13 -2.79 -9.56
C LEU A 30 -12.75 -3.78 -10.66
N GLU A 31 -13.69 -4.18 -11.52
CA GLU A 31 -13.44 -4.96 -12.73
C GLU A 31 -12.48 -4.28 -13.71
N GLN A 32 -12.27 -2.97 -13.58
CA GLN A 32 -11.26 -2.24 -14.35
C GLN A 32 -9.82 -2.58 -13.92
N ILE A 33 -9.62 -3.16 -12.73
CA ILE A 33 -8.35 -3.70 -12.25
C ILE A 33 -8.09 -5.03 -12.99
N ASP A 34 -7.59 -4.89 -14.21
CA ASP A 34 -7.27 -6.01 -15.10
C ASP A 34 -6.08 -5.66 -16.00
N THR A 35 -5.39 -6.71 -16.45
CA THR A 35 -4.19 -6.67 -17.30
C THR A 35 -4.52 -7.15 -18.71
N ASP A 36 -3.81 -6.62 -19.72
CA ASP A 36 -3.92 -7.11 -21.11
C ASP A 36 -2.72 -7.98 -21.51
N GLY A 37 -1.98 -8.49 -20.53
CA GLY A 37 -0.85 -9.40 -20.73
C GLY A 37 0.43 -8.97 -20.04
N GLU A 38 0.43 -7.84 -19.32
CA GLU A 38 1.55 -7.42 -18.48
C GLU A 38 1.76 -8.41 -17.33
N SER A 39 3.01 -8.86 -17.14
CA SER A 39 3.35 -9.89 -16.16
C SER A 39 3.32 -9.37 -14.72
N THR A 40 3.60 -8.09 -14.50
CA THR A 40 3.59 -7.50 -13.14
C THR A 40 2.61 -6.34 -13.05
N ALA A 41 1.70 -6.41 -12.09
CA ALA A 41 0.81 -5.31 -11.76
C ALA A 41 1.30 -4.55 -10.52
N ILE A 42 1.50 -3.24 -10.65
CA ILE A 42 1.85 -2.33 -9.56
C ILE A 42 0.60 -1.54 -9.22
N ILE A 43 0.07 -1.73 -8.01
CA ILE A 43 -1.15 -1.10 -7.54
C ILE A 43 -0.81 -0.02 -6.53
N ASP A 44 -1.05 1.22 -6.92
CA ASP A 44 -0.83 2.40 -6.11
C ASP A 44 -2.09 2.77 -5.34
N LEU A 45 -1.97 2.80 -4.01
CA LEU A 45 -3.10 3.01 -3.11
C LEU A 45 -3.02 4.33 -2.34
N SER A 46 -2.08 5.21 -2.71
CA SER A 46 -1.79 6.46 -1.98
C SER A 46 -2.99 7.39 -1.78
N LYS A 47 -3.98 7.32 -2.67
CA LYS A 47 -5.20 8.15 -2.64
C LYS A 47 -6.45 7.39 -2.22
N ILE A 48 -6.31 6.17 -1.70
CA ILE A 48 -7.42 5.47 -1.06
C ILE A 48 -7.66 6.04 0.33
N THR A 49 -8.85 6.57 0.55
CA THR A 49 -9.22 7.17 1.85
C THR A 49 -9.98 6.19 2.73
N ARG A 50 -10.71 5.24 2.11
CA ARG A 50 -11.52 4.27 2.83
C ARG A 50 -11.83 3.05 1.98
N ILE A 51 -12.03 1.92 2.64
CA ILE A 51 -12.65 0.73 2.08
C ILE A 51 -13.72 0.20 3.06
N ASN A 52 -14.89 -0.18 2.54
CA ASN A 52 -15.97 -0.75 3.35
C ASN A 52 -16.09 -2.28 3.16
N SER A 53 -16.92 -2.93 3.98
CA SER A 53 -17.07 -4.40 3.99
C SER A 53 -17.52 -5.00 2.64
N TYR A 54 -18.39 -4.32 1.89
CA TYR A 54 -18.80 -4.78 0.56
C TYR A 54 -17.68 -4.58 -0.47
N GLY A 55 -16.98 -3.45 -0.41
CA GLY A 55 -15.79 -3.14 -1.20
C GLY A 55 -14.69 -4.19 -1.01
N ILE A 56 -14.42 -4.63 0.23
CA ILE A 56 -13.44 -5.69 0.55
C ILE A 56 -13.72 -6.97 -0.24
N ARG A 57 -14.98 -7.41 -0.31
CA ARG A 57 -15.33 -8.66 -1.03
C ARG A 57 -15.06 -8.52 -2.52
N GLN A 58 -15.43 -7.40 -3.11
CA GLN A 58 -15.19 -7.14 -4.52
C GLN A 58 -13.69 -6.98 -4.81
N TRP A 59 -12.96 -6.32 -3.92
CA TRP A 59 -11.51 -6.15 -3.98
C TRP A 59 -10.78 -7.49 -4.05
N ILE A 60 -11.05 -8.40 -3.09
CA ILE A 60 -10.42 -9.72 -3.05
C ILE A 60 -10.74 -10.52 -4.33
N ASN A 61 -11.99 -10.49 -4.79
CA ASN A 61 -12.40 -11.21 -5.99
C ASN A 61 -11.71 -10.67 -7.26
N ASN A 62 -11.53 -9.35 -7.37
CA ASN A 62 -10.84 -8.71 -8.48
C ASN A 62 -9.35 -9.01 -8.46
N LEU A 63 -8.69 -8.83 -7.31
CA LEU A 63 -7.27 -9.15 -7.18
C LEU A 63 -6.97 -10.61 -7.44
N LYS A 64 -7.86 -11.53 -7.04
CA LYS A 64 -7.70 -12.95 -7.37
C LYS A 64 -7.66 -13.18 -8.89
N ARG A 65 -8.55 -12.54 -9.65
CA ARG A 65 -8.57 -12.64 -11.12
C ARG A 65 -7.32 -12.01 -11.74
N LEU A 66 -6.87 -10.87 -11.21
CA LEU A 66 -5.62 -10.26 -11.65
C LEU A 66 -4.44 -11.21 -11.41
N ASN A 67 -4.35 -11.80 -10.22
CA ASN A 67 -3.29 -12.72 -9.83
C ASN A 67 -3.26 -14.01 -10.67
N GLU A 68 -4.39 -14.42 -11.27
CA GLU A 68 -4.44 -15.54 -12.22
C GLU A 68 -3.84 -15.19 -13.59
N LYS A 69 -3.69 -13.90 -13.90
CA LYS A 69 -3.21 -13.38 -15.19
C LYS A 69 -1.81 -12.75 -15.11
N THR A 70 -1.38 -12.35 -13.93
CA THR A 70 -0.07 -11.74 -13.66
C THR A 70 0.83 -12.71 -12.92
N SER A 71 2.13 -12.66 -13.16
CA SER A 71 3.11 -13.40 -12.36
C SER A 71 3.33 -12.76 -10.98
N GLN A 72 3.09 -11.45 -10.85
CA GLN A 72 3.31 -10.72 -9.60
C GLN A 72 2.35 -9.53 -9.45
N ILE A 73 1.85 -9.32 -8.23
CA ILE A 73 1.15 -8.11 -7.81
C ILE A 73 2.01 -7.41 -6.74
N VAL A 74 2.24 -6.12 -6.92
CA VAL A 74 2.97 -5.27 -5.97
C VAL A 74 2.08 -4.10 -5.55
N PHE A 75 1.83 -3.97 -4.26
CA PHE A 75 1.15 -2.82 -3.69
C PHE A 75 2.17 -1.77 -3.28
N THR A 76 1.91 -0.50 -3.57
CA THR A 76 2.80 0.60 -3.19
C THR A 76 2.01 1.75 -2.60
N ARG A 77 2.64 2.47 -1.67
CA ARG A 77 2.11 3.66 -1.00
C ARG A 77 0.78 3.35 -0.30
N CYS A 78 0.73 2.22 0.43
CA CYS A 78 -0.46 1.80 1.17
C CYS A 78 -0.73 2.74 2.36
N PRO A 79 -1.87 3.45 2.41
CA PRO A 79 -2.25 4.29 3.55
C PRO A 79 -2.66 3.44 4.77
N PRO A 80 -2.73 4.03 5.98
CA PRO A 80 -3.11 3.31 7.21
C PRO A 80 -4.41 2.50 7.07
N ALA A 81 -5.45 3.09 6.45
CA ALA A 81 -6.73 2.41 6.21
C ALA A 81 -6.62 1.14 5.35
N ILE A 82 -5.58 1.01 4.51
CA ILE A 82 -5.27 -0.18 3.73
C ILE A 82 -4.40 -1.15 4.51
N VAL A 83 -3.41 -0.67 5.26
CA VAL A 83 -2.56 -1.49 6.15
C VAL A 83 -3.43 -2.25 7.16
N GLU A 84 -4.40 -1.56 7.75
CA GLU A 84 -5.44 -2.14 8.60
C GLU A 84 -6.13 -3.35 7.94
N GLN A 85 -6.45 -3.28 6.63
CA GLN A 85 -7.09 -4.41 5.95
C GLN A 85 -6.13 -5.56 5.70
N PHE A 86 -4.84 -5.30 5.45
CA PHE A 86 -3.83 -6.35 5.38
C PHE A 86 -3.68 -7.10 6.71
N ASN A 87 -3.85 -6.40 7.83
CA ASN A 87 -3.81 -6.99 9.17
C ASN A 87 -5.09 -7.78 9.49
N MET A 88 -6.27 -7.23 9.18
CA MET A 88 -7.56 -7.80 9.61
C MET A 88 -8.16 -8.84 8.67
N ILE A 89 -7.89 -8.76 7.36
CA ILE A 89 -8.62 -9.52 6.36
C ILE A 89 -7.72 -10.55 5.68
N SER A 90 -8.00 -11.82 5.93
CA SER A 90 -7.31 -12.93 5.29
C SER A 90 -7.32 -12.80 3.77
N ASN A 91 -6.13 -12.93 3.17
CA ASN A 91 -5.93 -12.88 1.73
C ASN A 91 -6.35 -11.55 1.07
N PHE A 92 -6.34 -10.44 1.81
CA PHE A 92 -6.66 -9.11 1.29
C PHE A 92 -5.85 -8.74 0.04
N GLY A 93 -4.56 -9.07 0.02
CA GLY A 93 -3.66 -8.80 -1.12
C GLY A 93 -3.64 -9.88 -2.20
N ALA A 94 -4.45 -10.94 -2.09
CA ALA A 94 -4.45 -12.09 -3.01
C ALA A 94 -3.06 -12.71 -3.31
N GLY A 95 -2.15 -12.69 -2.34
CA GLY A 95 -0.77 -13.18 -2.50
C GLY A 95 0.22 -12.16 -3.08
N GLY A 96 -0.23 -10.94 -3.39
CA GLY A 96 0.63 -9.81 -3.75
C GLY A 96 1.47 -9.31 -2.59
N PHE A 97 2.53 -8.58 -2.92
CA PHE A 97 3.53 -8.08 -1.98
C PHE A 97 3.36 -6.58 -1.75
N VAL A 98 3.50 -6.12 -0.51
CA VAL A 98 3.53 -4.69 -0.17
C VAL A 98 4.96 -4.18 -0.30
N TYR A 99 5.22 -3.31 -1.28
CA TYR A 99 6.51 -2.64 -1.45
C TYR A 99 6.66 -1.43 -0.54
N SER A 100 5.61 -0.64 -0.35
CA SER A 100 5.67 0.52 0.54
C SER A 100 4.33 0.87 1.17
N PHE A 101 4.39 1.47 2.36
CA PHE A 101 3.24 1.87 3.17
C PHE A 101 3.54 3.15 3.96
N PHE A 102 2.51 3.82 4.46
CA PHE A 102 2.62 5.09 5.18
C PHE A 102 2.46 4.92 6.68
N LEU A 103 3.49 5.22 7.47
CA LEU A 103 3.41 5.25 8.92
C LEU A 103 2.67 6.51 9.38
N PRO A 104 1.61 6.37 10.22
CA PRO A 104 0.89 7.50 10.78
C PRO A 104 1.62 8.09 11.99
N PHE A 105 1.71 9.42 12.01
CA PHE A 105 2.24 10.21 13.11
C PHE A 105 1.28 11.33 13.44
N TYR A 106 1.26 11.75 14.70
CA TYR A 106 0.47 12.88 15.16
C TYR A 106 1.31 13.77 16.05
N SER A 107 1.13 15.09 15.90
CA SER A 107 1.72 16.08 16.78
C SER A 107 0.62 16.80 17.56
N GLU A 108 0.61 16.63 18.89
CA GLU A 108 -0.30 17.38 19.76
C GLU A 108 -0.01 18.88 19.72
N LYS A 109 1.27 19.26 19.60
CA LYS A 109 1.71 20.66 19.59
C LYS A 109 1.29 21.39 18.32
N LEU A 110 1.39 20.71 17.17
CA LEU A 110 1.04 21.27 15.86
C LEU A 110 -0.42 20.98 15.46
N GLU A 111 -1.13 20.18 16.26
CA GLU A 111 -2.50 19.70 16.02
C GLU A 111 -2.71 19.16 14.61
N LYS A 112 -1.77 18.32 14.14
CA LYS A 112 -1.80 17.77 12.78
C LYS A 112 -1.22 16.37 12.67
N ASP A 113 -1.74 15.63 11.70
CA ASP A 113 -1.21 14.35 11.26
C ASP A 113 -0.03 14.53 10.30
N ALA A 114 0.86 13.55 10.30
CA ALA A 114 1.89 13.36 9.29
C ALA A 114 1.91 11.89 8.84
N LEU A 115 2.21 11.67 7.57
CA LEU A 115 2.42 10.35 7.00
C LEU A 115 3.84 10.26 6.47
N VAL A 116 4.58 9.25 6.90
CA VAL A 116 5.92 8.95 6.37
C VAL A 116 5.85 7.68 5.56
N ILE A 117 6.29 7.73 4.30
CA ILE A 117 6.38 6.54 3.47
C ILE A 117 7.61 5.71 3.83
N LEU A 118 7.40 4.41 4.02
CA LEU A 118 8.47 3.42 4.22
C LEU A 118 8.46 2.39 3.09
N GLU A 119 9.62 2.14 2.50
CA GLU A 119 9.86 1.05 1.56
C GLU A 119 10.28 -0.21 2.34
N ILE A 120 9.65 -1.35 2.05
CA ILE A 120 10.04 -2.64 2.61
C ILE A 120 11.25 -3.16 1.84
N ASN A 121 12.41 -3.13 2.50
CA ASN A 121 13.67 -3.68 2.01
C ASN A 121 14.31 -4.59 3.09
N ASP A 122 15.48 -5.16 2.79
CA ASP A 122 16.13 -6.12 3.67
C ASP A 122 16.56 -5.51 5.02
N ASP A 123 16.87 -4.21 5.05
CA ASP A 123 17.19 -3.50 6.29
C ASP A 123 15.94 -3.39 7.18
N VAL A 124 14.82 -2.93 6.63
CA VAL A 124 13.55 -2.79 7.37
C VAL A 124 13.06 -4.13 7.91
N ARG A 125 13.24 -5.23 7.15
CA ARG A 125 12.87 -6.58 7.60
C ARG A 125 13.68 -7.07 8.81
N GLN A 126 14.85 -6.50 9.06
CA GLN A 126 15.73 -6.86 10.17
C GLN A 126 15.62 -5.92 11.36
N MET A 127 14.98 -4.75 11.18
CA MET A 127 14.75 -3.77 12.23
C MET A 127 13.58 -4.19 13.12
N ASN A 128 13.64 -3.81 14.40
CA ASN A 128 12.46 -3.88 15.26
C ASN A 128 11.52 -2.68 14.96
N HIS A 129 10.30 -2.72 15.49
CA HIS A 129 9.30 -1.68 15.22
C HIS A 129 9.73 -0.29 15.74
N GLU A 130 10.39 -0.22 16.89
CA GLU A 130 10.89 1.02 17.49
C GLU A 130 11.93 1.70 16.58
N ASP A 131 12.92 0.96 16.08
CA ASP A 131 13.94 1.45 15.15
C ASP A 131 13.31 1.95 13.83
N ILE A 132 12.28 1.23 13.33
CA ILE A 132 11.54 1.64 12.13
C ILE A 132 10.84 2.98 12.36
N ILE A 133 10.16 3.13 13.50
CA ILE A 133 9.45 4.36 13.88
C ILE A 133 10.43 5.52 14.04
N GLU A 134 11.50 5.35 14.81
CA GLU A 134 12.52 6.38 15.05
C GLU A 134 13.17 6.84 13.75
N LYS A 135 13.58 5.90 12.89
CA LYS A 135 14.16 6.21 11.58
C LYS A 135 13.16 6.97 10.70
N SER A 136 11.88 6.62 10.76
CA SER A 136 10.83 7.27 9.97
C SER A 136 10.56 8.70 10.48
N LEU A 137 10.55 8.91 11.80
CA LEU A 137 10.43 10.24 12.42
C LEU A 137 11.51 11.22 11.94
N GLN A 138 12.75 10.75 11.78
CA GLN A 138 13.87 11.58 11.32
C GLN A 138 13.68 12.16 9.90
N SER A 139 12.71 11.67 9.13
CA SER A 139 12.34 12.25 7.83
C SER A 139 11.40 13.45 7.93
N LEU A 140 10.75 13.64 9.09
CA LEU A 140 9.84 14.75 9.34
C LEU A 140 10.62 16.01 9.76
N THR A 141 10.09 17.17 9.38
CA THR A 141 10.49 18.43 10.01
C THR A 141 9.89 18.48 11.41
N ASP A 142 10.67 18.91 12.40
CA ASP A 142 10.28 18.94 13.82
C ASP A 142 9.96 17.54 14.37
N ALA A 143 10.79 16.54 14.05
CA ALA A 143 10.60 15.13 14.43
C ALA A 143 10.26 14.92 15.92
N ASP A 144 10.87 15.70 16.82
CA ASP A 144 10.66 15.64 18.27
C ASP A 144 9.21 15.99 18.71
N ASP A 145 8.45 16.67 17.84
CA ASP A 145 7.07 17.07 18.12
C ASP A 145 6.03 16.02 17.67
N TYR A 146 6.45 14.91 17.05
CA TYR A 146 5.56 13.85 16.57
C TYR A 146 5.73 12.56 17.35
N VAL A 147 4.61 11.85 17.50
CA VAL A 147 4.57 10.49 18.03
C VAL A 147 3.86 9.59 17.03
N PHE A 148 4.24 8.30 17.02
CA PHE A 148 3.54 7.31 16.20
C PHE A 148 2.07 7.24 16.63
N ASN A 149 1.16 7.27 15.65
CA ASN A 149 -0.28 7.41 15.87
C ASN A 149 -1.03 6.12 15.54
N ASP A 150 -0.54 5.00 16.07
CA ASP A 150 -1.20 3.69 16.01
C ASP A 150 -0.63 2.75 17.10
N ILE A 151 -1.17 1.53 17.20
CA ILE A 151 -0.63 0.47 18.07
C ILE A 151 0.44 -0.29 17.29
N GLU A 152 1.71 -0.16 17.69
CA GLU A 152 2.88 -0.68 16.95
C GLU A 152 2.74 -2.15 16.53
N ASP A 153 2.49 -3.04 17.51
CA ASP A 153 2.39 -4.48 17.26
C ASP A 153 1.22 -4.86 16.33
N GLU A 154 0.11 -4.12 16.39
CA GLU A 154 -1.03 -4.34 15.51
C GLU A 154 -0.72 -3.83 14.11
N TYR A 155 -0.17 -2.62 14.01
CA TYR A 155 0.08 -1.93 12.76
C TYR A 155 1.08 -2.66 11.88
N PHE A 156 2.20 -3.13 12.45
CA PHE A 156 3.25 -3.83 11.71
C PHE A 156 2.97 -5.33 11.50
N SER A 157 1.89 -5.88 12.05
CA SER A 157 1.62 -7.33 11.99
C SER A 157 1.55 -7.91 10.57
N PHE A 158 1.18 -7.14 9.55
CA PHE A 158 1.17 -7.61 8.15
C PHE A 158 2.57 -7.96 7.62
N LEU A 159 3.64 -7.40 8.19
CA LEU A 159 5.01 -7.63 7.75
C LEU A 159 5.39 -9.11 7.84
N GLN A 160 4.84 -9.84 8.81
CA GLN A 160 5.09 -11.29 8.96
C GLN A 160 4.56 -12.12 7.78
N PHE A 161 3.62 -11.57 6.99
CA PHE A 161 3.05 -12.22 5.82
C PHE A 161 3.75 -11.80 4.51
N GLN A 162 4.62 -10.78 4.56
CA GLN A 162 5.42 -10.34 3.43
C GLN A 162 6.60 -11.29 3.25
N LYS A 163 6.45 -12.31 2.38
CA LYS A 163 7.56 -13.19 1.98
C LYS A 163 8.63 -12.38 1.21
N ASP A 164 9.81 -12.97 1.05
CA ASP A 164 10.82 -12.51 0.09
C ASP A 164 10.22 -12.50 -1.33
N SER A 165 9.56 -11.41 -1.70
CA SER A 165 9.41 -11.05 -3.10
C SER A 165 10.73 -10.42 -3.50
N SER A 166 11.45 -11.09 -4.39
CA SER A 166 12.55 -10.49 -5.13
C SER A 166 11.97 -9.44 -6.07
N ILE A 167 11.65 -8.26 -5.53
CA ILE A 167 11.50 -7.07 -6.36
C ILE A 167 12.92 -6.73 -6.82
N ASP A 168 13.18 -6.93 -8.11
CA ASP A 168 14.47 -6.58 -8.69
C ASP A 168 14.65 -5.05 -8.78
N ALA A 169 15.88 -4.63 -9.04
CA ALA A 169 16.22 -3.21 -9.13
C ALA A 169 15.48 -2.49 -10.26
N ASP A 170 15.13 -3.18 -11.35
CA ASP A 170 14.43 -2.59 -12.49
C ASP A 170 12.99 -2.23 -12.12
N LEU A 171 12.31 -3.12 -11.39
CA LEU A 171 10.98 -2.88 -10.86
C LEU A 171 10.98 -1.75 -9.81
N ILE A 172 11.97 -1.73 -8.90
CA ILE A 172 12.12 -0.62 -7.93
C ILE A 172 12.27 0.71 -8.67
N ASN A 173 13.14 0.77 -9.68
CA ASN A 173 13.36 1.98 -10.47
C ASN A 173 12.08 2.39 -11.23
N ALA A 174 11.35 1.42 -11.80
CA ALA A 174 10.09 1.69 -12.46
C ALA A 174 9.04 2.27 -11.50
N ILE A 175 8.92 1.72 -10.28
CA ILE A 175 8.02 2.27 -9.25
C ILE A 175 8.41 3.71 -8.92
N LYS A 176 9.69 3.99 -8.64
CA LYS A 176 10.15 5.34 -8.27
C LYS A 176 9.94 6.38 -9.38
N GLN A 177 9.95 5.95 -10.65
CA GLN A 177 9.75 6.85 -11.79
C GLN A 177 8.27 7.16 -12.04
N ASN A 178 7.38 6.20 -11.79
CA ASN A 178 5.97 6.25 -12.21
C ASN A 178 4.98 6.49 -11.05
N CYS A 179 5.35 6.16 -9.82
CA CYS A 179 4.55 6.43 -8.61
C CYS A 179 5.06 7.71 -7.95
N LYS A 180 4.31 8.80 -8.13
CA LYS A 180 4.57 10.13 -7.53
C LYS A 180 3.39 10.62 -6.73
#